data_AF-A0A3S3NIP2-F1
#
_entry.id   AF-A0A3S3NIP2-F1
#
_cell.length_a   1.000
_cell.length_b   1.000
_cell.length_c   1.000
_cell.angle_alpha   90.00
_cell.angle_beta   90.00
_cell.angle_gamma   90.00
#
_symmetry.space_group_name_H-M   'P 1'
#
loop_
_entity.id
_entity.type
_entity.pdbx_description
1 polymer ?
#
loop_
_entity_poly.entity_id
_entity_poly.type
_entity_poly.pdbx_seq_one_letter_code
_entity_poly.pdbx_strand_id
1 'polypeptide(L)'
;MAGSQWVAPIAMVHAYFLQGQPIGKDSINFLDHGSQLIYLSSVTTRLNDDLGTSKAEMKRGDVPKAIECHMIQTGGSHEGAREHIQGLVRDCWKKLNEECLKCCLPKSYVETV
;
A
#
# COMPACT_ATOMS: atom_id res chain seq x y z
N MET A 1 14.41 11.68 0.84
CA MET A 1 13.09 12.36 0.95
C MET A 1 12.03 11.36 1.37
N ALA A 2 11.34 11.58 2.49
CA ALA A 2 10.31 10.70 3.06
C ALA A 2 8.90 10.96 2.47
N GLY A 3 8.82 11.42 1.22
CA GLY A 3 7.59 11.99 0.65
C GLY A 3 6.56 10.99 0.13
N SER A 4 6.87 9.69 0.11
CA SER A 4 6.07 8.71 -0.63
C SER A 4 5.18 7.82 0.25
N GLN A 5 5.28 7.94 1.59
CA GLN A 5 4.59 7.03 2.52
C GLN A 5 3.07 7.32 2.66
N TRP A 6 2.66 8.57 2.47
CA TRP A 6 1.25 8.98 2.60
C TRP A 6 0.53 9.16 1.25
N VAL A 7 1.22 9.04 0.12
CA VAL A 7 0.65 9.35 -1.20
C VAL A 7 -0.52 8.42 -1.54
N ALA A 8 -0.36 7.11 -1.32
CA ALA A 8 -1.41 6.14 -1.63
C ALA A 8 -2.70 6.34 -0.81
N PRO A 9 -2.68 6.43 0.54
CA PRO A 9 -3.90 6.64 1.30
C PRO A 9 -4.53 8.01 1.01
N ILE A 10 -3.71 9.06 0.82
CA ILE A 10 -4.21 10.39 0.44
C ILE A 10 -4.89 10.35 -0.93
N ALA A 11 -4.27 9.71 -1.92
CA ALA A 11 -4.81 9.61 -3.27
C ALA A 11 -6.17 8.91 -3.29
N MET A 12 -6.34 7.85 -2.50
CA MET A 12 -7.61 7.13 -2.40
C MET A 12 -8.70 7.92 -1.69
N VAL A 13 -8.36 8.65 -0.61
CA VAL A 13 -9.31 9.59 0.01
C VAL A 13 -9.74 10.69 -0.96
N HIS A 14 -8.81 11.22 -1.76
CA HIS A 14 -9.16 12.18 -2.81
C HIS A 14 -10.06 11.57 -3.89
N ALA A 15 -9.78 10.33 -4.32
CA ALA A 15 -10.61 9.62 -5.28
C ALA A 15 -12.05 9.45 -4.78
N TYR A 16 -12.24 9.14 -3.49
CA TYR A 16 -13.56 9.07 -2.87
C TYR A 16 -14.34 10.37 -3.03
N PHE A 17 -13.73 11.52 -2.71
CA PHE A 17 -14.40 12.81 -2.84
C PHE A 17 -14.63 13.24 -4.30
N LEU A 18 -13.69 12.93 -5.20
CA LEU A 18 -13.83 13.22 -6.64
C LEU A 18 -14.95 12.42 -7.31
N GLN A 19 -15.36 11.27 -6.73
CA GLN A 19 -16.53 10.52 -7.16
C GLN A 19 -17.87 11.13 -6.70
N GLY A 20 -17.86 12.36 -6.18
CA GLY A 20 -19.08 13.09 -5.79
C GLY A 20 -19.72 12.58 -4.50
N GLN A 21 -18.96 11.85 -3.67
CA GLN A 21 -19.47 11.32 -2.41
C GLN A 21 -19.69 12.45 -1.39
N PRO A 22 -20.80 12.39 -0.61
CA PRO A 22 -21.16 13.48 0.30
C PRO A 22 -20.15 13.63 1.44
N ILE A 23 -19.81 14.88 1.76
CA ILE A 23 -18.98 15.24 2.92
C ILE A 23 -19.88 15.24 4.15
N GLY A 24 -19.65 14.33 5.09
CA GLY A 24 -20.49 14.18 6.29
C GLY A 24 -20.31 12.86 7.03
N LYS A 25 -21.29 12.47 7.86
CA LYS A 25 -21.22 11.21 8.64
C LYS A 25 -20.97 9.97 7.78
N ASP A 26 -21.50 9.95 6.56
CA ASP A 26 -21.30 8.84 5.62
C ASP A 26 -19.84 8.71 5.18
N SER A 27 -19.11 9.82 5.06
CA SER A 27 -17.67 9.81 4.78
C SER A 27 -16.82 9.29 5.94
N ILE A 28 -17.26 9.50 7.19
CA ILE A 28 -16.59 8.95 8.39
C ILE A 28 -16.81 7.44 8.45
N ASN A 29 -18.05 6.98 8.24
CA ASN A 29 -18.37 5.56 8.16
C ASN A 29 -17.61 4.87 7.03
N PHE A 30 -17.48 5.54 5.88
CA PHE A 30 -16.65 5.07 4.78
C PHE A 30 -15.19 4.88 5.19
N LEU A 31 -14.58 5.87 5.85
CA LEU A 31 -13.18 5.76 6.28
C LEU A 31 -13.00 4.66 7.31
N ASP A 32 -13.96 4.48 8.23
CA ASP A 32 -13.93 3.39 9.21
C ASP A 32 -14.01 2.02 8.52
N HIS A 33 -14.98 1.83 7.62
CA HIS A 33 -15.20 0.56 6.92
C HIS A 33 -14.16 0.26 5.84
N GLY A 34 -13.66 1.29 5.15
CA GLY A 34 -12.68 1.20 4.07
C GLY A 34 -11.22 1.28 4.54
N SER A 35 -10.97 1.55 5.82
CA SER A 35 -9.62 1.70 6.39
C SER A 35 -8.71 0.51 6.06
N GLN A 36 -9.22 -0.71 6.17
CA GLN A 36 -8.45 -1.93 5.89
C GLN A 36 -8.11 -2.05 4.39
N LEU A 37 -9.08 -1.73 3.51
CA LEU A 37 -8.87 -1.73 2.07
C LEU A 37 -7.82 -0.68 1.67
N ILE A 38 -7.95 0.53 2.22
CA ILE A 38 -7.02 1.65 2.03
C ILE A 38 -5.62 1.25 2.50
N TYR A 39 -5.51 0.63 3.67
CA TYR A 39 -4.25 0.18 4.23
C TYR A 39 -3.59 -0.88 3.35
N LEU A 40 -4.33 -1.94 2.96
CA LEU A 40 -3.79 -3.03 2.15
C LEU A 40 -3.32 -2.56 0.77
N SER A 41 -4.07 -1.68 0.11
CA SER A 41 -3.67 -1.10 -1.19
C SER A 41 -2.42 -0.22 -1.04
N SER A 42 -2.36 0.58 0.03
CA SER A 42 -1.21 1.44 0.33
C SER A 42 0.06 0.63 0.60
N VAL A 43 -0.04 -0.43 1.41
CA VAL A 43 1.08 -1.33 1.70
C VAL A 43 1.54 -2.05 0.42
N THR A 44 0.60 -2.58 -0.37
CA THR A 44 0.93 -3.27 -1.63
C THR A 44 1.66 -2.35 -2.61
N THR A 45 1.17 -1.12 -2.77
CA THR A 45 1.80 -0.10 -3.63
C THR A 45 3.21 0.24 -3.15
N ARG A 46 3.38 0.45 -1.83
CA ARG A 46 4.69 0.73 -1.21
C ARG A 46 5.68 -0.40 -1.44
N LEU A 47 5.29 -1.65 -1.19
CA LEU A 47 6.19 -2.79 -1.36
C LEU A 47 6.59 -2.99 -2.83
N ASN A 48 5.66 -2.76 -3.77
CA ASN A 48 5.98 -2.81 -5.20
C ASN A 48 6.93 -1.68 -5.64
N ASP A 49 6.77 -0.47 -5.11
CA ASP A 49 7.69 0.66 -5.33
C ASP A 49 9.10 0.32 -4.83
N ASP A 50 9.22 -0.16 -3.59
CA ASP A 50 10.50 -0.58 -3.00
C ASP A 50 11.13 -1.75 -3.80
N LEU A 51 10.33 -2.71 -4.29
CA LEU A 51 10.80 -3.78 -5.18
C LEU A 51 11.35 -3.22 -6.51
N GLY A 52 10.70 -2.21 -7.08
CA GLY A 52 11.10 -1.60 -8.35
C GLY A 52 12.36 -0.74 -8.25
N THR A 53 12.59 -0.11 -7.10
CA THR A 53 13.58 0.96 -6.95
C THR A 53 14.80 0.58 -6.08
N SER A 54 14.70 -0.50 -5.30
CA SER A 54 15.72 -0.91 -4.31
C SER A 54 17.18 -0.83 -4.75
N LYS A 55 17.55 -1.40 -5.92
CA LYS A 55 18.95 -1.38 -6.38
C LYS A 55 19.47 0.03 -6.63
N ALA A 56 18.62 0.91 -7.17
CA ALA A 56 18.98 2.29 -7.44
C ALA A 56 19.06 3.10 -6.14
N GLU A 57 18.12 2.90 -5.22
CA GLU A 57 18.09 3.54 -3.90
C GLU A 57 19.32 3.19 -3.07
N MET A 58 19.68 1.89 -3.00
CA MET A 58 20.89 1.44 -2.30
C MET A 58 22.16 2.04 -2.89
N LYS A 59 22.27 2.11 -4.22
CA LYS A 59 23.43 2.72 -4.89
C LYS A 59 23.55 4.22 -4.60
N ARG A 60 22.43 4.93 -4.46
CA ARG A 60 22.40 6.36 -4.10
C ARG A 60 22.68 6.59 -2.61
N GLY A 61 22.60 5.56 -1.77
CA GLY A 61 22.66 5.70 -0.32
C GLY A 61 21.41 6.37 0.24
N ASP A 62 20.24 6.10 -0.35
CA ASP A 62 18.96 6.55 0.19
C ASP A 62 18.66 5.89 1.54
N VAL A 63 17.67 6.42 2.26
CA VAL A 63 17.22 5.80 3.52
C VAL A 63 16.72 4.36 3.27
N PRO A 64 17.09 3.39 4.13
CA PRO A 64 16.69 2.00 3.94
C PRO A 64 15.18 1.83 3.76
N LYS A 65 14.82 1.04 2.74
CA LYS A 65 13.45 0.65 2.38
C LYS A 65 13.19 -0.81 2.73
N ALA A 66 12.00 -1.34 2.40
CA ALA A 66 11.59 -2.68 2.83
C ALA A 66 12.64 -3.78 2.59
N ILE A 67 13.31 -3.79 1.43
CA ILE A 67 14.34 -4.79 1.11
C ILE A 67 15.57 -4.62 2.01
N GLU A 68 16.13 -3.40 2.08
CA GLU A 68 17.34 -3.14 2.87
C GLU A 68 17.08 -3.27 4.38
N CYS A 69 15.92 -2.82 4.85
CA CYS A 69 15.46 -3.05 6.23
C CYS A 69 15.42 -4.55 6.57
N HIS A 70 14.89 -5.38 5.68
CA HIS A 70 14.86 -6.82 5.89
C HIS A 70 16.26 -7.43 5.90
N MET A 71 17.15 -7.00 5.01
CA MET A 71 18.56 -7.43 5.01
C MET A 71 19.24 -7.07 6.34
N ILE A 72 19.06 -5.83 6.82
CA ILE A 72 19.63 -5.35 8.09
C ILE A 72 19.09 -6.17 9.27
N GLN A 73 17.78 -6.45 9.30
CA GLN A 73 17.14 -7.19 10.38
C GLN A 73 17.54 -8.66 10.45
N THR A 74 17.81 -9.29 9.29
CA THR A 74 18.05 -10.74 9.20
C THR A 74 19.50 -11.11 8.94
N GLY A 75 20.34 -10.15 8.53
CA GLY A 75 21.67 -10.41 7.97
C GLY A 75 21.64 -11.12 6.61
N GLY A 76 20.47 -11.19 5.96
CA GLY A 76 20.25 -11.94 4.71
C GLY A 76 20.76 -11.23 3.45
N SER A 77 20.69 -11.95 2.32
CA SER A 77 21.05 -11.42 1.00
C SER A 77 19.96 -10.51 0.43
N HIS A 78 20.33 -9.68 -0.55
CA HIS A 78 19.38 -8.84 -1.29
C HIS A 78 18.30 -9.66 -1.97
N GLU A 79 18.70 -10.76 -2.60
CA GLU A 79 17.82 -11.69 -3.30
C GLU A 79 16.84 -12.36 -2.34
N GLY A 80 17.30 -12.84 -1.17
CA GLY A 80 16.43 -13.44 -0.17
C GLY A 80 15.44 -12.42 0.42
N ALA A 81 15.90 -11.20 0.68
CA ALA A 81 15.03 -10.11 1.10
C ALA A 81 14.00 -9.76 0.02
N ARG A 82 14.40 -9.71 -1.25
CA ARG A 82 13.51 -9.45 -2.38
C ARG A 82 12.43 -10.53 -2.49
N GLU A 83 12.80 -11.81 -2.39
CA GLU A 83 11.86 -12.94 -2.41
C GLU A 83 10.86 -12.86 -1.25
N HIS A 84 11.33 -12.52 -0.04
CA HIS A 84 10.48 -12.31 1.13
C HIS A 84 9.46 -11.19 0.89
N ILE A 85 9.91 -10.02 0.42
CA ILE A 85 9.01 -8.88 0.14
C ILE A 85 8.00 -9.21 -0.97
N GLN A 86 8.38 -9.96 -2.00
CA GLN A 86 7.43 -10.47 -3.00
C GLN A 86 6.37 -11.39 -2.38
N GLY A 87 6.74 -12.19 -1.37
CA GLY A 87 5.80 -12.95 -0.56
C GLY A 87 4.78 -12.06 0.13
N LEU A 88 5.25 -11.02 0.81
CA LEU A 88 4.37 -10.04 1.48
C LEU A 88 3.42 -9.36 0.49
N VAL A 89 3.89 -8.98 -0.71
CA VAL A 89 3.02 -8.42 -1.76
C VAL A 89 1.91 -9.41 -2.13
N ARG A 90 2.22 -10.69 -2.35
CA ARG A 90 1.22 -11.71 -2.67
C ARG A 90 0.19 -11.88 -1.55
N ASP A 91 0.64 -11.84 -0.30
CA ASP A 91 -0.25 -11.99 0.86
C ASP A 91 -1.13 -10.76 1.06
N CYS A 92 -0.59 -9.55 0.88
CA CYS A 92 -1.36 -8.33 0.86
C CYS A 92 -2.41 -8.33 -0.26
N TRP A 93 -2.05 -8.81 -1.47
CA TRP A 93 -2.98 -8.91 -2.60
C TRP A 93 -4.14 -9.87 -2.31
N LYS A 94 -3.88 -11.03 -1.70
CA LYS A 94 -4.94 -11.96 -1.29
C LYS A 94 -5.91 -11.31 -0.31
N LYS A 95 -5.37 -10.68 0.74
CA LYS A 95 -6.17 -9.94 1.73
C LYS A 95 -6.95 -8.81 1.09
N LEU A 96 -6.35 -8.08 0.15
CA LEU A 96 -7.02 -6.99 -0.56
C LEU A 96 -8.27 -7.51 -1.30
N ASN A 97 -8.14 -8.61 -2.03
CA ASN A 97 -9.27 -9.23 -2.73
C ASN A 97 -10.38 -9.69 -1.77
N GLU A 98 -10.01 -10.28 -0.62
CA GLU A 98 -10.98 -10.65 0.41
C GLU A 98 -11.71 -9.43 0.98
N GLU A 99 -10.99 -8.34 1.22
CA GLU A 99 -11.59 -7.09 1.70
C GLU A 99 -12.48 -6.44 0.64
N CYS A 100 -12.11 -6.44 -0.64
CA CYS A 100 -12.97 -5.98 -1.73
C CYS A 100 -14.32 -6.71 -1.78
N LEU A 101 -14.35 -7.99 -1.40
CA LEU A 101 -15.60 -8.79 -1.34
C LEU A 101 -16.45 -8.50 -0.10
N LYS A 102 -15.83 -8.08 1.01
CA LYS A 102 -16.51 -7.77 2.27
C LYS A 102 -16.95 -6.31 2.35
N CYS A 103 -16.20 -5.41 1.70
CA CYS A 103 -16.37 -3.98 1.90
C CYS A 103 -17.70 -3.51 1.27
N CYS A 104 -18.54 -2.86 2.06
CA CYS A 104 -19.80 -2.27 1.62
C CYS A 104 -19.61 -0.97 0.80
N LEU A 105 -18.47 -0.82 0.13
CA LEU A 105 -18.15 0.38 -0.63
C LEU A 105 -18.85 0.37 -1.98
N PRO A 106 -19.14 1.55 -2.56
CA PRO A 106 -19.62 1.64 -3.93
C PRO A 106 -18.67 0.89 -4.87
N LYS A 107 -19.23 0.11 -5.82
CA LYS A 107 -18.42 -0.64 -6.80
C LYS A 107 -17.44 0.26 -7.57
N SER A 108 -17.86 1.48 -7.88
CA SER A 108 -17.03 2.50 -8.53
C SER A 108 -15.75 2.83 -7.74
N TYR A 109 -15.81 2.74 -6.42
CA TYR A 109 -14.65 2.98 -5.57
C TYR A 109 -13.75 1.74 -5.51
N VAL A 110 -14.34 0.55 -5.36
CA VAL A 110 -13.57 -0.72 -5.36
C VAL A 110 -12.76 -0.89 -6.65
N GLU A 111 -13.31 -0.49 -7.80
CA GLU A 111 -12.60 -0.53 -9.09
C GLU A 111 -11.44 0.47 -9.20
N THR A 112 -11.36 1.46 -8.29
CA THR A 112 -10.26 2.44 -8.25
C THR A 112 -9.07 1.94 -7.42
N VAL A 113 -9.27 0.89 -6.61
CA VAL A 113 -8.28 0.30 -5.69
C VAL A 113 -7.55 -0.86 -6.34
#